data_AF-A0AAW1UXB6-F1
#
_entry.id   AF-A0AAW1UXB6-F1
#
_cell.length_a   1.000
_cell.length_b   1.000
_cell.length_c   1.000
_cell.angle_alpha   90.00
_cell.angle_beta   90.00
_cell.angle_gamma   90.00
#
_symmetry.space_group_name_H-M   'P 1'
#
loop_
_entity.id
_entity.type
_entity.pdbx_description
1 polymer ?
#
loop_
_entity_poly.entity_id
_entity_poly.type
_entity_poly.pdbx_seq_one_letter_code
_entity_poly.pdbx_strand_id
1 'polypeptide(L)'
;MNSFKNILINGANKEFLCSNCKSCLSVEPIVCNSIYGNICGRKMCANLAATEGSNSTQVLYESVARYLMFPCAYRNGGCVTELKWGEVKAHEDICYFRKIECPFYNKMSECNEKCEWNGESTEMLSHVNRTHPENEFRNPRLIDDLDEPKLHIFFTSVRGAIVLISLLIDHKKNLFCKIWTTESIRNGLKYQIKFLDETALKSIPTGTLEVEILRRRSLEQNIIENCTTIDLKTMKTLLGSMRYMTIEFILDNCPEEIQGISASPFRQLSGFYNRALKKKCDFCNVELSPPTFTCVNGHIICTWCIVDDLCPICSTVATQNKSFDKLKVLLDEPCSNSGRGCKFIASYLCTRYHERNCEYSGKYCIKCDMPIPVIFTHVEQVHSEDMIGLGKLYKLQWNLSTTSDYFISFDNQIFYFCIQPDDMGGLSYNLISLGMKRVKYRYQFHLMDNKLSGAKIMLSNFCHPEEVVMGDYDINKNFTYATEIHPNVFKQMFPFPNDIEFKLSITKLLPSKLEDEENDVDV
;
A
#
# COMPACT_ATOMS: atom_id res chain seq x y z
N MET A 1 -12.93 -1.21 -6.57
CA MET A 1 -12.05 -1.09 -7.78
C MET A 1 -12.04 0.30 -8.45
N ASN A 2 -13.17 0.93 -8.81
CA ASN A 2 -13.18 2.33 -9.28
C ASN A 2 -12.83 3.37 -8.19
N SER A 3 -12.91 2.97 -6.92
CA SER A 3 -12.55 3.78 -5.76
C SER A 3 -11.08 4.19 -5.75
N PHE A 4 -10.16 3.29 -6.09
CA PHE A 4 -8.72 3.55 -5.93
C PHE A 4 -8.14 4.53 -6.94
N LYS A 5 -8.55 4.42 -8.21
CA LYS A 5 -8.24 5.45 -9.22
C LYS A 5 -8.66 6.82 -8.70
N ASN A 6 -9.89 6.97 -8.19
CA ASN A 6 -10.37 8.26 -7.66
C ASN A 6 -9.64 8.74 -6.39
N ILE A 7 -9.13 7.85 -5.53
CA ILE A 7 -8.48 8.22 -4.26
C ILE A 7 -7.12 8.91 -4.47
N LEU A 8 -6.28 8.41 -5.38
CA LEU A 8 -5.00 9.05 -5.71
C LEU A 8 -5.17 10.20 -6.71
N ILE A 9 -6.22 10.16 -7.54
CA ILE A 9 -6.48 11.17 -8.59
C ILE A 9 -7.09 12.46 -8.03
N ASN A 10 -7.90 12.42 -6.96
CA ASN A 10 -8.67 13.59 -6.53
C ASN A 10 -8.05 14.43 -5.40
N GLY A 11 -6.81 14.17 -4.97
CA GLY A 11 -6.08 15.07 -4.05
C GLY A 11 -6.71 15.32 -2.68
N ALA A 12 -7.77 14.60 -2.30
CA ALA A 12 -8.55 14.89 -1.10
C ALA A 12 -7.89 14.39 0.21
N ASN A 13 -6.99 13.40 0.13
CA ASN A 13 -6.30 12.85 1.31
C ASN A 13 -4.88 13.41 1.39
N LYS A 14 -4.64 14.29 2.37
CA LYS A 14 -3.33 14.92 2.62
C LYS A 14 -2.24 13.89 2.92
N GLU A 15 -2.61 12.71 3.38
CA GLU A 15 -1.73 11.60 3.72
C GLU A 15 -1.01 11.02 2.50
N PHE A 16 -1.51 11.23 1.28
CA PHE A 16 -0.86 10.77 0.03
C PHE A 16 -0.10 11.86 -0.70
N LEU A 17 -0.01 13.06 -0.12
CA LEU A 17 0.67 14.20 -0.72
C LEU A 17 1.95 14.52 0.05
N CYS A 18 2.96 14.96 -0.69
CA CYS A 18 4.16 15.54 -0.10
C CYS A 18 3.80 16.88 0.54
N SER A 19 4.17 17.06 1.80
CA SER A 19 3.95 18.31 2.53
C SER A 19 4.66 19.50 1.92
N ASN A 20 5.80 19.28 1.27
CA ASN A 20 6.58 20.34 0.62
C ASN A 20 6.02 20.68 -0.77
N CYS A 21 6.06 19.73 -1.71
CA CYS A 21 5.70 20.01 -3.11
C CYS A 21 4.23 19.79 -3.48
N LYS A 22 3.41 19.29 -2.54
CA LYS A 22 1.98 18.98 -2.73
C LYS A 22 1.66 17.95 -3.83
N SER A 23 2.68 17.34 -4.42
CA SER A 23 2.53 16.25 -5.39
C SER A 23 2.31 14.92 -4.67
N CYS A 24 1.77 13.92 -5.37
CA CYS A 24 1.62 12.57 -4.83
C CYS A 24 2.97 12.00 -4.34
N LEU A 25 2.94 11.19 -3.28
CA LEU A 25 4.09 10.47 -2.70
C LEU A 25 4.56 9.33 -3.64
N SER A 26 4.99 9.69 -4.84
CA SER A 26 5.22 8.75 -5.93
C SER A 26 6.68 8.62 -6.34
N VAL A 27 7.60 9.27 -5.62
CA VAL A 27 9.02 9.32 -5.94
C VAL A 27 9.81 9.05 -4.67
N GLU A 28 10.59 7.98 -4.67
CA GLU A 28 11.44 7.57 -3.54
C GLU A 28 12.65 8.49 -3.32
N PRO A 29 13.19 8.57 -2.09
CA PRO A 29 12.64 7.98 -0.86
C PRO A 29 11.40 8.74 -0.35
N ILE A 30 10.47 8.03 0.29
CA ILE A 30 9.37 8.62 1.05
C ILE A 30 9.75 8.60 2.53
N VAL A 31 9.86 9.78 3.13
CA VAL A 31 10.17 9.91 4.56
C VAL A 31 9.05 10.66 5.28
N CYS A 32 8.85 10.34 6.55
CA CYS A 32 7.98 11.10 7.43
C CYS A 32 8.84 11.83 8.47
N ASN A 33 8.61 13.12 8.61
CA ASN A 33 9.18 13.96 9.64
C ASN A 33 8.05 14.34 10.62
N SER A 34 8.34 14.34 11.93
CA SER A 34 7.34 14.72 12.95
C SER A 34 6.83 16.15 12.80
N ILE A 35 7.65 17.06 12.27
CA ILE A 35 7.34 18.49 12.07
C ILE A 35 6.67 18.71 10.71
N TYR A 36 7.29 18.21 9.65
CA TYR A 36 6.87 18.53 8.28
C TYR A 36 5.89 17.51 7.69
N GLY A 37 5.70 16.34 8.29
CA GLY A 37 4.88 15.26 7.73
C GLY A 37 5.59 14.51 6.60
N ASN A 38 4.83 14.04 5.62
CA ASN A 38 5.36 13.18 4.54
C ASN A 38 6.12 13.98 3.49
N ILE A 39 7.33 13.56 3.13
CA ILE A 39 8.21 14.19 2.16
C ILE A 39 8.60 13.15 1.11
N CYS A 40 8.51 13.52 -0.18
CA CYS A 40 8.95 12.67 -1.29
C CYS A 40 10.40 12.96 -1.72
N GLY A 41 11.02 12.05 -2.47
CA GLY A 41 12.40 12.16 -2.96
C GLY A 41 12.58 12.99 -4.24
N ARG A 42 11.63 13.88 -4.56
CA ARG A 42 11.82 14.85 -5.65
C ARG A 42 12.94 15.83 -5.29
N LYS A 43 13.66 16.33 -6.29
CA LYS A 43 14.83 17.21 -6.11
C LYS A 43 14.54 18.42 -5.22
N MET A 44 13.40 19.10 -5.42
CA MET A 44 12.97 20.24 -4.59
C MET A 44 12.69 19.89 -3.11
N CYS A 45 12.56 18.60 -2.80
CA CYS A 45 12.32 18.08 -1.46
C CYS A 45 13.56 17.38 -0.87
N ALA A 46 14.66 17.25 -1.63
CA ALA A 46 15.83 16.46 -1.26
C ALA A 46 16.45 16.94 0.06
N ASN A 47 16.56 18.26 0.27
CA ASN A 47 17.13 18.81 1.50
C ASN A 47 16.31 18.46 2.75
N LEU A 48 14.98 18.50 2.64
CA LEU A 48 14.07 18.10 3.73
C LEU A 48 14.08 16.58 3.94
N ALA A 49 14.22 15.81 2.86
CA ALA A 49 14.30 14.35 2.93
C ALA A 49 15.63 13.86 3.54
N ALA A 50 16.72 14.59 3.32
CA ALA A 50 18.07 14.26 3.78
C ALA A 50 18.41 14.77 5.19
N THR A 51 17.45 15.34 5.93
CA THR A 51 17.69 15.81 7.30
C THR A 51 17.92 14.61 8.23
N GLU A 52 19.16 14.41 8.66
CA GLU A 52 19.57 13.26 9.48
C GLU A 52 18.95 13.30 10.88
N GLY A 53 18.59 12.13 11.42
CA GLY A 53 18.20 11.93 12.82
C GLY A 53 16.72 12.17 13.17
N SER A 54 15.89 12.70 12.26
CA SER A 54 14.45 12.96 12.53
C SER A 54 13.49 12.36 11.51
N ASN A 55 14.00 11.82 10.41
CA ASN A 55 13.20 11.28 9.32
C ASN A 55 13.08 9.76 9.43
N SER A 56 11.86 9.25 9.43
CA SER A 56 11.57 7.81 9.35
C SER A 56 11.12 7.44 7.93
N THR A 57 11.84 6.51 7.30
CA THR A 57 11.48 6.02 5.96
C THR A 57 10.14 5.29 6.00
N GLN A 58 9.24 5.60 5.08
CA GLN A 58 7.89 5.04 5.02
C GLN A 58 7.87 3.74 4.22
N VAL A 59 8.70 2.77 4.64
CA VAL A 59 8.95 1.51 3.91
C VAL A 59 7.66 0.72 3.67
N LEU A 60 6.72 0.74 4.62
CA LEU A 60 5.41 0.10 4.46
C LEU A 60 4.60 0.72 3.32
N TYR A 61 4.55 2.05 3.25
CA TYR A 61 3.85 2.76 2.17
C TYR A 61 4.50 2.47 0.82
N GLU A 62 5.83 2.59 0.72
CA GLU A 62 6.58 2.26 -0.50
C GLU A 62 6.33 0.81 -0.94
N SER A 63 6.11 -0.09 0.03
CA SER A 63 5.87 -1.49 -0.25
C SER A 63 4.60 -1.78 -1.03
N VAL A 64 3.58 -0.94 -0.81
CA VAL A 64 2.30 -0.99 -1.50
C VAL A 64 2.33 -0.08 -2.74
N ALA A 65 2.96 1.10 -2.62
CA ALA A 65 3.02 2.14 -3.65
C ALA A 65 3.53 1.63 -5.00
N ARG A 66 4.52 0.72 -5.00
CA ARG A 66 5.06 0.12 -6.23
C ARG A 66 4.03 -0.60 -7.12
N TYR A 67 2.90 -1.01 -6.56
CA TYR A 67 1.81 -1.67 -7.29
C TYR A 67 0.70 -0.70 -7.74
N LEU A 68 0.88 0.60 -7.47
CA LEU A 68 -0.09 1.64 -7.73
C LEU A 68 0.30 2.48 -8.95
N MET A 69 -0.70 3.15 -9.52
CA MET A 69 -0.53 4.14 -10.58
C MET A 69 -0.65 5.54 -9.99
N PHE A 70 0.21 6.44 -10.44
CA PHE A 70 0.29 7.82 -9.97
C PHE A 70 0.16 8.79 -11.14
N PRO A 71 -0.54 9.92 -10.94
CA PRO A 71 -0.51 11.00 -11.91
C PRO A 71 0.85 11.70 -11.92
N CYS A 72 1.22 12.26 -13.06
CA CYS A 72 2.33 13.20 -13.16
C CYS A 72 2.13 14.41 -12.24
N ALA A 73 3.19 14.91 -11.57
CA ALA A 73 3.13 16.14 -10.77
C ALA A 73 2.64 17.37 -11.56
N TYR A 74 2.83 17.39 -12.88
CA TYR A 74 2.39 18.48 -13.77
C TYR A 74 0.94 18.31 -14.27
N ARG A 75 0.12 17.48 -13.60
CA ARG A 75 -1.29 17.29 -13.96
C ARG A 75 -2.10 18.58 -13.97
N ASN A 76 -1.83 19.48 -13.03
CA ASN A 76 -2.49 20.78 -12.98
C ASN A 76 -2.12 21.69 -14.16
N GLY A 77 -0.98 21.43 -14.82
CA GLY A 77 -0.59 22.10 -16.07
C GLY A 77 -1.16 21.43 -17.33
N GLY A 78 -1.84 20.28 -17.19
CA GLY A 78 -2.48 19.58 -18.32
C GLY A 78 -1.94 18.17 -18.59
N CYS A 79 -0.94 17.68 -17.84
CA CYS A 79 -0.45 16.32 -18.04
C CYS A 79 -1.46 15.27 -17.56
N VAL A 80 -1.99 14.45 -18.48
CA VAL A 80 -2.97 13.39 -18.17
C VAL A 80 -2.33 12.01 -17.94
N THR A 81 -1.01 11.90 -18.02
CA THR A 81 -0.29 10.62 -17.95
C THR A 81 -0.39 9.98 -16.56
N GLU A 82 -0.77 8.70 -16.52
CA GLU A 82 -0.74 7.84 -15.33
C GLU A 82 0.43 6.86 -15.43
N LEU A 83 1.28 6.78 -14.41
CA LEU A 83 2.57 6.07 -14.44
C LEU A 83 2.73 5.16 -13.23
N LYS A 84 3.51 4.08 -13.35
CA LYS A 84 3.88 3.26 -12.20
C LYS A 84 4.86 4.03 -11.31
N TRP A 85 4.87 3.74 -10.02
CA TRP A 85 5.70 4.43 -9.01
C TRP A 85 7.17 4.69 -9.45
N GLY A 86 7.89 3.68 -9.94
CA GLY A 86 9.29 3.82 -10.37
C GLY A 86 9.50 4.61 -11.68
N GLU A 87 8.43 4.87 -12.45
CA GLU A 87 8.50 5.54 -13.76
C GLU A 87 8.16 7.04 -13.66
N VAL A 88 7.56 7.48 -12.54
CA VAL A 88 7.05 8.86 -12.40
C VAL A 88 8.15 9.89 -12.53
N LYS A 89 9.27 9.70 -11.83
CA LYS A 89 10.40 10.66 -11.85
C LYS A 89 10.99 10.80 -13.25
N ALA A 90 11.22 9.67 -13.94
CA ALA A 90 11.78 9.66 -15.28
C ALA A 90 10.87 10.38 -16.28
N HIS A 91 9.55 10.20 -16.17
CA HIS A 91 8.58 10.94 -16.96
C HIS A 91 8.58 12.43 -16.59
N GLU A 92 8.54 12.80 -15.31
CA GLU A 92 8.57 14.20 -14.86
C GLU A 92 9.79 14.94 -15.38
N ASP A 93 10.95 14.27 -15.45
CA ASP A 93 12.18 14.80 -16.01
C ASP A 93 12.10 15.09 -17.52
N ILE A 94 11.13 14.53 -18.26
CA ILE A 94 10.94 14.77 -19.70
C ILE A 94 9.53 15.26 -20.05
N CYS A 95 8.71 15.56 -19.04
CA CYS A 95 7.30 15.88 -19.22
C CYS A 95 7.15 17.18 -19.99
N TYR A 96 6.23 17.18 -20.97
CA TYR A 96 5.94 18.35 -21.78
C TYR A 96 5.49 19.58 -20.97
N PHE A 97 4.78 19.34 -19.86
CA PHE A 97 4.26 20.39 -18.97
C PHE A 97 5.24 20.77 -17.84
N ARG A 98 6.49 20.31 -17.90
CA ARG A 98 7.49 20.64 -16.87
C ARG A 98 7.91 22.11 -16.99
N LYS A 99 8.30 22.69 -15.85
CA LYS A 99 8.93 24.01 -15.80
C LYS A 99 10.42 23.92 -16.09
N ILE A 100 10.89 24.74 -17.03
CA ILE A 100 12.29 24.78 -17.49
C ILE A 100 12.81 26.21 -17.30
N GLU A 101 14.06 26.31 -16.85
CA GLU A 101 14.79 27.59 -16.78
C GLU A 101 15.34 27.94 -18.16
N CYS A 102 15.49 29.24 -18.45
CA CYS A 102 16.06 29.68 -19.71
C CYS A 102 17.46 29.06 -19.94
N PRO A 103 17.72 28.42 -21.10
CA PRO A 103 19.04 27.90 -21.44
C PRO A 103 20.14 28.98 -21.52
N PHE A 104 19.73 30.25 -21.58
CA PHE A 104 20.61 31.42 -21.63
C PHE A 104 20.73 32.14 -20.28
N TYR A 105 20.32 31.53 -19.15
CA TYR A 105 20.32 32.20 -17.84
C TYR A 105 21.69 32.77 -17.40
N ASN A 106 22.78 32.14 -17.85
CA ASN A 106 24.16 32.58 -17.59
C ASN A 106 24.73 33.55 -18.64
N LYS A 107 24.00 33.82 -19.73
CA LYS A 107 24.42 34.75 -20.78
C LYS A 107 23.68 36.08 -20.63
N MET A 108 24.40 37.17 -20.84
CA MET A 108 23.81 38.51 -20.92
C MET A 108 22.87 38.54 -22.12
N SER A 109 21.59 38.86 -21.90
CA SER A 109 20.65 39.13 -22.99
C SER A 109 21.00 40.45 -23.71
N GLU A 110 20.36 40.74 -24.85
CA GLU A 110 20.41 42.07 -25.49
C GLU A 110 20.04 43.22 -24.51
N CYS A 111 19.35 42.89 -23.42
CA CYS A 111 18.94 43.82 -22.36
C CYS A 111 19.99 44.02 -21.25
N ASN A 112 21.20 43.47 -21.36
CA ASN A 112 22.28 43.57 -20.36
C ASN A 112 21.93 43.03 -18.96
N GLU A 113 20.87 42.24 -18.84
CA GLU A 113 20.44 41.55 -17.62
C GLU A 113 20.50 40.02 -17.83
N LYS A 114 20.76 39.28 -16.74
CA LYS A 114 20.68 37.82 -16.73
C LYS A 114 19.25 37.39 -16.97
N CYS A 115 19.04 36.40 -17.83
CA CYS A 115 17.71 35.90 -18.10
C CYS A 115 17.21 35.01 -16.94
N GLU A 116 16.26 35.52 -16.16
CA GLU A 116 15.65 34.80 -15.02
C GLU A 116 14.38 34.02 -15.40
N TRP A 117 14.11 33.88 -16.70
CA TRP A 117 12.88 33.25 -17.15
C TRP A 117 12.81 31.78 -16.71
N ASN A 118 11.67 31.44 -16.11
CA ASN A 118 11.32 30.11 -15.66
C ASN A 118 9.82 29.90 -15.93
N GLY A 119 9.53 29.10 -16.95
CA GLY A 119 8.17 28.90 -17.45
C GLY A 119 7.94 27.48 -17.92
N GLU A 120 6.76 27.24 -18.47
CA GLU A 120 6.42 25.95 -19.06
C GLU A 120 7.23 25.71 -20.35
N SER A 121 7.53 24.45 -20.67
CA SER A 121 8.25 24.12 -21.91
C SER A 121 7.56 24.66 -23.17
N THR A 122 6.23 24.74 -23.16
CA THR A 122 5.37 25.30 -24.21
C THR A 122 5.66 26.77 -24.50
N GLU A 123 5.97 27.55 -23.46
CA GLU A 123 6.21 28.99 -23.54
C GLU A 123 7.65 29.30 -23.94
N MET A 124 8.56 28.32 -23.86
CA MET A 124 9.99 28.50 -24.13
C MET A 124 10.23 29.08 -25.52
N LEU A 125 9.51 28.64 -26.56
CA LEU A 125 9.75 29.08 -27.95
C LEU A 125 9.42 30.56 -28.09
N SER A 126 8.30 30.97 -27.50
CA SER A 126 7.90 32.37 -27.47
C SER A 126 8.88 33.24 -26.68
N HIS A 127 9.44 32.70 -25.59
CA HIS A 127 10.43 33.38 -24.78
C HIS A 127 11.75 33.60 -25.53
N VAL A 128 12.37 32.54 -26.09
CA VAL A 128 13.67 32.68 -26.78
C VAL A 128 13.57 33.53 -28.04
N ASN A 129 12.47 33.44 -28.79
CA ASN A 129 12.25 34.29 -29.97
C ASN A 129 12.15 35.78 -29.62
N ARG A 130 11.63 36.11 -28.42
CA ARG A 130 11.42 37.49 -27.99
C ARG A 130 12.63 38.06 -27.24
N THR A 131 13.29 37.25 -26.44
CA THR A 131 14.32 37.69 -25.48
C THR A 131 15.75 37.35 -25.93
N HIS A 132 15.91 36.39 -26.84
CA HIS A 132 17.21 35.92 -27.32
C HIS A 132 17.28 35.77 -28.86
N PRO A 133 16.70 36.67 -29.69
CA PRO A 133 16.69 36.51 -31.14
C PRO A 133 18.10 36.38 -31.76
N GLU A 134 19.13 36.95 -31.14
CA GLU A 134 20.53 36.88 -31.55
C GLU A 134 21.12 35.46 -31.49
N ASN A 135 20.52 34.57 -30.69
CA ASN A 135 20.98 33.20 -30.52
C ASN A 135 20.28 32.21 -31.48
N GLU A 136 19.51 32.70 -32.45
CA GLU A 136 18.91 31.85 -33.48
C GLU A 136 20.00 31.19 -34.36
N PHE A 137 19.90 29.89 -34.56
CA PHE A 137 20.79 29.15 -35.46
C PHE A 137 20.29 29.27 -36.90
N ARG A 138 21.02 30.04 -37.71
CA ARG A 138 20.74 30.19 -39.14
C ARG A 138 21.61 29.24 -39.96
N ASN A 139 20.95 28.34 -40.69
CA ASN A 139 21.59 27.46 -41.66
C ASN A 139 21.70 28.18 -43.03
N PRO A 140 22.85 28.14 -43.72
CA PRO A 140 24.18 27.70 -43.28
C PRO A 140 24.89 28.75 -42.40
N ARG A 141 25.76 28.29 -41.48
CA ARG A 141 26.53 29.17 -40.57
C ARG A 141 28.01 29.23 -40.94
N LEU A 142 28.64 30.40 -40.81
CA LEU A 142 30.07 30.56 -40.98
C LEU A 142 30.84 29.93 -39.81
N ILE A 143 31.86 29.14 -40.12
CA ILE A 143 32.69 28.48 -39.10
C ILE A 143 33.63 29.48 -38.42
N ASP A 144 34.08 30.50 -39.15
CA ASP A 144 34.97 31.54 -38.64
C ASP A 144 34.34 32.35 -37.49
N ASP A 145 33.00 32.37 -37.38
CA ASP A 145 32.27 32.98 -36.26
C ASP A 145 32.47 32.23 -34.91
N LEU A 146 33.09 31.05 -34.95
CA LEU A 146 33.32 30.17 -33.79
C LEU A 146 34.80 30.14 -33.36
N ASP A 147 35.66 30.99 -33.93
CA ASP A 147 37.13 30.94 -33.72
C ASP A 147 37.60 31.22 -32.28
N GLU A 148 36.73 31.78 -31.43
CA GLU A 148 37.02 31.94 -30.00
C GLU A 148 36.75 30.65 -29.22
N PRO A 149 37.66 30.22 -28.31
CA PRO A 149 37.48 29.01 -27.51
C PRO A 149 36.48 29.23 -26.37
N LYS A 150 35.23 29.51 -26.75
CA LYS A 150 34.09 29.74 -25.85
C LYS A 150 32.92 28.86 -26.24
N LEU A 151 32.02 28.64 -25.29
CA LEU A 151 30.79 27.91 -25.53
C LEU A 151 29.78 28.80 -26.27
N HIS A 152 29.52 28.46 -27.52
CA HIS A 152 28.43 29.02 -28.31
C HIS A 152 27.18 28.16 -28.13
N ILE A 153 26.04 28.82 -27.83
CA ILE A 153 24.75 28.14 -27.67
C ILE A 153 23.79 28.83 -28.61
N PHE A 154 23.12 28.05 -29.44
CA PHE A 154 22.11 28.53 -30.36
C PHE A 154 20.82 27.75 -30.20
N PHE A 155 19.73 28.25 -30.77
CA PHE A 155 18.46 27.54 -30.82
C PHE A 155 17.88 27.55 -32.24
N THR A 156 17.07 26.55 -32.56
CA THR A 156 16.26 26.50 -33.79
C THR A 156 14.94 25.79 -33.51
N SER A 157 13.95 25.95 -34.37
CA SER A 157 12.66 25.25 -34.26
C SER A 157 12.53 24.18 -35.33
N VAL A 158 12.25 22.95 -34.91
CA VAL A 158 11.99 21.81 -35.79
C VAL A 158 10.58 21.31 -35.50
N ARG A 159 9.64 21.50 -36.45
CA ARG A 159 8.21 21.15 -36.30
C ARG A 159 7.56 21.72 -35.04
N GLY A 160 7.97 22.92 -34.62
CA GLY A 160 7.44 23.60 -33.43
C GLY A 160 8.18 23.24 -32.13
N ALA A 161 9.02 22.20 -32.11
CA ALA A 161 9.87 21.88 -30.97
C ALA A 161 11.17 22.70 -31.01
N ILE A 162 11.65 23.14 -29.83
CA ILE A 162 12.92 23.87 -29.70
C ILE A 162 14.07 22.89 -29.61
N VAL A 163 15.05 23.12 -30.46
CA VAL A 163 16.32 22.40 -30.49
C VAL A 163 17.44 23.38 -30.13
N LEU A 164 18.21 23.05 -29.09
CA LEU A 164 19.38 23.78 -28.64
C LEU A 164 20.64 23.16 -29.23
N ILE A 165 21.51 23.99 -29.78
CA ILE A 165 22.75 23.59 -30.44
C ILE A 165 23.90 24.19 -29.64
N SER A 166 24.65 23.33 -28.94
CA SER A 166 25.84 23.72 -28.19
C SER A 166 27.09 23.40 -29.00
N LEU A 167 27.90 24.42 -29.27
CA LEU A 167 29.17 24.33 -30.02
C LEU A 167 30.30 24.89 -29.15
N LEU A 168 31.38 24.13 -29.01
CA LEU A 168 32.59 24.55 -28.33
C LEU A 168 33.78 24.20 -29.22
N ILE A 169 34.65 25.18 -29.50
CA ILE A 169 35.94 24.92 -30.16
C ILE A 169 37.03 24.96 -29.10
N ASP A 170 37.89 23.94 -29.04
CA ASP A 170 39.05 23.97 -28.14
C ASP A 170 40.25 24.70 -28.78
N HIS A 171 41.27 24.95 -27.97
CA HIS A 171 42.55 25.53 -28.44
C HIS A 171 43.27 24.68 -29.51
N LYS A 172 42.89 23.40 -29.68
CA LYS A 172 43.46 22.48 -30.69
C LYS A 172 42.67 22.48 -31.99
N LYS A 173 41.61 23.29 -32.11
CA LYS A 173 40.65 23.36 -33.22
C LYS A 173 39.78 22.11 -33.37
N ASN A 174 39.50 21.41 -32.27
CA ASN A 174 38.45 20.40 -32.25
C ASN A 174 37.11 21.08 -31.98
N LEU A 175 36.10 20.72 -32.76
CA LEU A 175 34.72 21.13 -32.53
C LEU A 175 34.01 20.07 -31.70
N PHE A 176 33.50 20.47 -30.55
CA PHE A 176 32.59 19.69 -29.74
C PHE A 176 31.17 20.18 -30.02
N CYS A 177 30.34 19.30 -30.55
CA CYS A 177 28.94 19.58 -30.82
C CYS A 177 28.04 18.68 -29.96
N LYS A 178 27.01 19.28 -29.37
CA LYS A 178 25.93 18.55 -28.71
C LYS A 178 24.60 19.26 -28.95
N ILE A 179 23.62 18.51 -29.44
CA ILE A 179 22.30 19.02 -29.77
C ILE A 179 21.27 18.43 -28.82
N TRP A 180 20.40 19.29 -28.28
CA TRP A 180 19.41 18.95 -27.28
C TRP A 180 18.02 19.43 -27.68
N THR A 181 16.98 18.80 -27.18
CA THR A 181 15.59 19.28 -27.29
C THR A 181 14.99 19.51 -25.91
N THR A 182 14.18 20.54 -25.75
CA THR A 182 13.41 20.75 -24.51
C THR A 182 12.20 19.84 -24.43
N GLU A 183 11.74 19.33 -25.57
CA GLU A 183 10.54 18.51 -25.74
C GLU A 183 10.91 17.07 -26.09
N SER A 184 10.16 16.11 -25.54
CA SER A 184 10.20 14.74 -26.03
C SER A 184 9.56 14.70 -27.42
N ILE A 185 10.37 14.82 -28.47
CA ILE A 185 9.92 14.63 -29.83
C ILE A 185 9.55 13.16 -29.95
N ARG A 186 8.27 12.86 -30.18
CA ARG A 186 7.70 11.50 -30.21
C ARG A 186 8.43 10.53 -31.16
N ASN A 187 9.20 11.07 -32.09
CA ASN A 187 9.98 10.35 -33.07
C ASN A 187 11.45 10.73 -32.82
N GLY A 188 12.33 9.74 -32.63
CA GLY A 188 13.75 9.98 -32.38
C GLY A 188 14.34 10.94 -33.40
N LEU A 189 14.52 12.20 -33.00
CA LEU A 189 15.09 13.23 -33.86
C LEU A 189 16.58 12.94 -33.97
N LYS A 190 17.02 12.73 -35.21
CA LYS A 190 18.43 12.58 -35.53
C LYS A 190 18.94 13.85 -36.20
N TYR A 191 20.23 14.08 -36.12
CA TYR A 191 20.88 15.17 -36.82
C TYR A 191 22.15 14.70 -37.50
N GLN A 192 22.52 15.39 -38.56
CA GLN A 192 23.77 15.23 -39.28
C GLN A 192 24.38 16.61 -39.50
N ILE A 193 25.66 16.76 -39.20
CA ILE A 193 26.41 17.99 -39.46
C ILE A 193 27.10 17.83 -40.81
N LYS A 194 26.94 18.81 -41.69
CA LYS A 194 27.62 18.85 -42.99
C LYS A 194 28.51 20.07 -43.08
N PHE A 195 29.76 19.84 -43.43
CA PHE A 195 30.75 20.90 -43.67
C PHE A 195 30.83 21.17 -45.17
N LEU A 196 30.77 22.44 -45.53
CA LEU A 196 30.69 22.92 -46.90
C LEU A 196 31.93 23.75 -47.26
N ASP A 197 32.31 23.69 -48.53
CA ASP A 197 33.36 24.51 -49.11
C ASP A 197 32.91 25.96 -49.38
N GLU A 198 33.82 26.82 -49.86
CA GLU A 198 33.51 28.23 -50.14
C GLU A 198 32.41 28.41 -51.20
N THR A 199 32.25 27.41 -52.07
CA THR A 199 31.24 27.41 -53.14
C THR A 199 29.91 26.77 -52.71
N ALA A 200 29.87 26.15 -51.52
CA ALA A 200 28.77 25.31 -51.01
C ALA A 200 28.37 24.14 -51.93
N LEU A 201 29.24 23.72 -52.86
CA LEU A 201 28.99 22.63 -53.80
C LEU A 201 29.60 21.30 -53.33
N LYS A 202 30.66 21.35 -52.51
CA LYS A 202 31.27 20.16 -51.92
C LYS A 202 30.91 20.08 -50.44
N SER A 203 30.42 18.93 -50.01
CA SER A 203 30.05 18.69 -48.61
C SER A 203 30.68 17.42 -48.05
N ILE A 204 31.15 17.45 -46.80
CA ILE A 204 31.46 16.24 -46.04
C ILE A 204 30.44 16.12 -44.88
N PRO A 205 29.60 15.07 -44.87
CA PRO A 205 28.70 14.78 -43.77
C PRO A 205 29.42 14.07 -42.61
N THR A 206 28.98 14.33 -41.38
CA THR A 206 29.28 13.49 -40.22
C THR A 206 28.38 12.26 -40.17
N GLY A 207 28.63 11.35 -39.23
CA GLY A 207 27.65 10.33 -38.87
C GLY A 207 26.33 10.94 -38.39
N THR A 208 25.24 10.18 -38.53
CA THR A 208 23.93 10.54 -38.00
C THR A 208 23.88 10.25 -36.50
N LEU A 209 23.45 11.23 -35.71
CA LEU A 209 23.44 11.18 -34.24
C LEU A 209 22.04 11.48 -33.70
N GLU A 210 21.69 10.95 -32.53
CA GLU A 210 20.41 11.23 -31.87
C GLU A 210 20.46 12.53 -31.05
N VAL A 211 19.37 13.30 -31.09
CA VAL A 211 19.20 14.49 -30.26
C VAL A 211 18.80 14.08 -28.84
N GLU A 212 19.54 14.56 -27.84
CA GLU A 212 19.26 14.26 -26.44
C GLU A 212 18.14 15.16 -25.87
N ILE A 213 17.31 14.64 -24.97
CA ILE A 213 16.37 15.50 -24.23
C ILE A 213 17.15 16.23 -23.14
N LEU A 214 17.00 17.55 -23.08
CA LEU A 214 17.61 18.38 -22.04
C LEU A 214 17.04 17.98 -20.67
N ARG A 215 17.77 17.13 -19.95
CA ARG A 215 17.52 16.79 -18.53
C ARG A 215 18.27 17.82 -17.70
N ARG A 216 17.57 18.45 -16.76
CA ARG A 216 17.89 19.69 -16.00
C ARG A 216 19.18 19.63 -15.13
N ARG A 217 20.30 19.17 -15.67
CA ARG A 217 21.66 19.34 -15.14
C ARG A 217 22.22 20.62 -15.73
N SER A 218 22.96 21.37 -14.92
CA SER A 218 23.71 22.56 -15.29
C SER A 218 24.34 22.38 -16.68
N LEU A 219 24.00 23.29 -17.60
CA LEU A 219 24.51 23.28 -18.98
C LEU A 219 26.04 23.15 -18.99
N GLU A 220 26.74 23.74 -18.02
CA GLU A 220 28.21 23.77 -17.98
C GLU A 220 28.89 22.42 -17.69
N GLN A 221 28.30 21.54 -16.86
CA GLN A 221 28.94 20.27 -16.50
C GLN A 221 28.65 19.13 -17.48
N ASN A 222 27.59 19.25 -18.28
CA ASN A 222 27.08 18.17 -19.16
C ASN A 222 27.56 18.29 -20.63
N ILE A 223 28.27 19.37 -20.99
CA ILE A 223 28.68 19.66 -22.36
C ILE A 223 29.91 18.83 -22.78
N ILE A 224 30.74 18.42 -21.84
CA ILE A 224 31.99 17.70 -22.13
C ILE A 224 31.76 16.17 -22.07
N GLU A 225 30.82 15.69 -21.25
CA GLU A 225 30.48 14.26 -21.16
C GLU A 225 29.63 13.81 -22.37
N ASN A 226 30.16 12.88 -23.16
CA ASN A 226 29.53 12.27 -24.35
C ASN A 226 29.20 13.24 -25.50
N CYS A 227 30.00 14.27 -25.73
CA CYS A 227 29.86 15.13 -26.91
C CYS A 227 30.46 14.50 -28.17
N THR A 228 29.97 14.93 -29.35
CA THR A 228 30.58 14.51 -30.62
C THR A 228 31.78 15.41 -30.89
N THR A 229 32.97 14.82 -30.91
CA THR A 229 34.22 15.50 -31.24
C THR A 229 34.47 15.40 -32.75
N ILE A 230 34.64 16.54 -33.40
CA ILE A 230 34.94 16.63 -34.82
C ILE A 230 36.29 17.34 -34.97
N ASP A 231 37.26 16.65 -35.57
CA ASP A 231 38.56 17.23 -35.88
C ASP A 231 38.47 18.11 -37.13
N LEU A 232 38.44 19.43 -36.92
CA LEU A 232 38.34 20.40 -38.01
C LEU A 232 39.58 20.41 -38.91
N LYS A 233 40.76 19.94 -38.45
CA LYS A 233 41.97 19.88 -39.29
C LYS A 233 41.86 18.78 -40.32
N THR A 234 41.40 17.60 -39.90
CA THR A 234 41.13 16.49 -40.81
C THR A 234 40.04 16.88 -41.83
N MET A 235 38.96 17.54 -41.38
CA MET A 235 37.89 17.99 -42.28
C MET A 235 38.36 19.07 -43.29
N LYS A 236 39.17 20.04 -42.84
CA LYS A 236 39.79 21.05 -43.73
C LYS A 236 40.69 20.40 -44.79
N THR A 237 41.44 19.37 -44.41
CA THR A 237 42.35 18.65 -45.32
C THR A 237 41.58 17.89 -46.40
N LEU A 238 40.42 17.32 -46.07
CA LEU A 238 39.58 16.57 -47.01
C LEU A 238 38.77 17.47 -47.96
N LEU A 239 38.32 18.65 -47.51
CA LEU A 239 37.54 19.59 -48.32
C LEU A 239 38.41 20.56 -49.15
N GLY A 240 39.67 20.78 -48.77
CA GLY A 240 40.57 21.77 -49.37
C GLY A 240 40.25 23.22 -48.96
N SER A 241 38.98 23.61 -48.98
CA SER A 241 38.46 24.86 -48.39
C SER A 241 37.19 24.53 -47.61
N MET A 242 37.08 24.94 -46.34
CA MET A 242 35.92 24.67 -45.48
C MET A 242 35.48 25.96 -44.82
N ARG A 243 34.26 26.43 -45.14
CA ARG A 243 33.79 27.76 -44.74
C ARG A 243 32.45 27.75 -44.01
N TYR A 244 31.55 26.86 -44.40
CA TYR A 244 30.21 26.80 -43.82
C TYR A 244 29.94 25.48 -43.11
N MET A 245 29.12 25.55 -42.07
CA MET A 245 28.55 24.42 -41.36
C MET A 245 27.04 24.45 -41.53
N THR A 246 26.46 23.30 -41.83
CA THR A 246 25.01 23.08 -41.83
C THR A 246 24.65 21.94 -40.91
N ILE A 247 23.49 22.04 -40.28
CA ILE A 247 22.92 20.97 -39.46
C ILE A 247 21.60 20.56 -40.11
N GLU A 248 21.54 19.33 -40.58
CA GLU A 248 20.33 18.72 -41.12
C GLU A 248 19.66 17.85 -40.07
N PHE A 249 18.36 18.04 -39.88
CA PHE A 249 17.55 17.26 -38.96
C PHE A 249 16.81 16.16 -39.72
N ILE A 250 17.03 14.92 -39.31
CA ILE A 250 16.44 13.71 -39.91
C ILE A 250 15.45 13.12 -38.91
N LEU A 251 14.25 12.84 -39.37
CA LEU A 251 13.21 12.20 -38.56
C LEU A 251 13.13 10.73 -38.95
N ASP A 252 13.26 9.84 -37.96
CA ASP A 252 12.88 8.45 -38.18
C ASP A 252 11.34 8.37 -38.30
N ASN A 253 10.86 7.89 -39.45
CA ASN A 253 9.47 7.49 -39.61
C ASN A 253 9.31 6.10 -38.96
N CYS A 254 8.76 6.04 -37.75
CA CYS A 254 8.23 4.79 -37.21
C CYS A 254 6.73 4.68 -37.55
N PRO A 255 6.17 3.48 -37.78
CA PRO A 255 4.76 3.32 -38.15
C PRO A 255 3.84 3.97 -37.12
N GLU A 256 2.81 4.66 -37.62
CA GLU A 256 1.64 5.04 -36.82
C GLU A 256 0.95 3.76 -36.33
N GLU A 257 0.98 3.52 -35.02
CA GLU A 257 0.03 2.79 -34.16
C GLU A 257 0.79 2.41 -32.87
N ILE A 258 0.30 2.62 -31.66
CA ILE A 258 -0.94 2.07 -31.12
C ILE A 258 -1.74 3.17 -30.40
N GLN A 259 -2.86 3.55 -31.01
CA GLN A 259 -4.02 3.98 -30.24
C GLN A 259 -4.50 2.80 -29.39
N GLY A 260 -4.79 3.05 -28.12
CA GLY A 260 -5.58 2.14 -27.30
C GLY A 260 -4.76 1.21 -26.40
N ILE A 261 -4.41 1.71 -25.21
CA ILE A 261 -4.54 0.90 -24.00
C ILE A 261 -5.68 1.49 -23.18
N SER A 262 -6.89 1.35 -23.70
CA SER A 262 -8.10 1.31 -22.88
C SER A 262 -8.20 -0.08 -22.26
N ALA A 263 -7.32 -0.36 -21.31
CA ALA A 263 -7.50 -1.46 -20.37
C ALA A 263 -6.96 -0.99 -19.03
N SER A 264 -7.88 -0.62 -18.15
CA SER A 264 -7.60 -0.43 -16.73
C SER A 264 -6.75 -1.62 -16.23
N PRO A 265 -5.49 -1.40 -15.78
CA PRO A 265 -4.63 -2.48 -15.31
C PRO A 265 -5.16 -3.17 -14.04
N PHE A 266 -6.24 -2.66 -13.45
CA PHE A 266 -6.69 -3.00 -12.10
C PHE A 266 -7.40 -4.35 -11.98
N ARG A 267 -7.67 -5.09 -13.06
CA ARG A 267 -8.28 -6.43 -12.95
C ARG A 267 -7.32 -7.51 -12.43
N GLN A 268 -6.02 -7.22 -12.28
CA GLN A 268 -5.03 -8.17 -11.76
C GLN A 268 -4.08 -7.57 -10.71
N LEU A 269 -4.59 -6.94 -9.65
CA LEU A 269 -3.81 -6.79 -8.40
C LEU A 269 -3.72 -8.17 -7.72
N SER A 270 -2.86 -9.00 -8.32
CA SER A 270 -2.52 -10.37 -7.94
C SER A 270 -1.82 -10.42 -6.57
N GLY A 271 -1.77 -11.61 -5.94
CA GLY A 271 -1.40 -11.82 -4.54
C GLY A 271 -0.13 -11.13 -3.99
N PHE A 272 0.74 -10.58 -4.84
CA PHE A 272 1.85 -9.71 -4.44
C PHE A 272 1.40 -8.46 -3.68
N TYR A 273 0.32 -7.82 -4.13
CA TYR A 273 -0.23 -6.64 -3.49
C TYR A 273 -0.82 -6.96 -2.10
N ASN A 274 -1.55 -8.07 -1.97
CA ASN A 274 -2.08 -8.54 -0.69
C ASN A 274 -0.96 -8.89 0.29
N ARG A 275 0.15 -9.46 -0.19
CA ARG A 275 1.36 -9.69 0.63
C ARG A 275 2.02 -8.39 1.11
N ALA A 276 1.94 -7.32 0.32
CA ALA A 276 2.46 -6.01 0.73
C ALA A 276 1.61 -5.37 1.84
N LEU A 277 0.29 -5.64 1.89
CA LEU A 277 -0.61 -5.17 2.95
C LEU A 277 -0.56 -6.02 4.24
N LYS A 278 -0.30 -7.33 4.11
CA LYS A 278 -0.19 -8.27 5.24
C LYS A 278 1.25 -8.36 5.78
N LYS A 279 1.77 -7.21 6.23
CA LYS A 279 3.07 -7.12 6.91
C LYS A 279 2.94 -7.48 8.39
N LYS A 280 4.05 -7.94 8.99
CA LYS A 280 4.13 -8.35 10.40
C LYS A 280 4.98 -7.35 11.18
N CYS A 281 4.74 -7.26 12.48
CA CYS A 281 5.56 -6.51 13.41
C CYS A 281 6.93 -7.18 13.54
N ASP A 282 8.00 -6.41 13.44
CA ASP A 282 9.38 -6.92 13.55
C ASP A 282 9.71 -7.40 14.97
N PHE A 283 8.94 -6.98 15.98
CA PHE A 283 9.13 -7.38 17.38
C PHE A 283 8.30 -8.63 17.75
N CYS A 284 6.97 -8.58 17.61
CA CYS A 284 6.08 -9.66 18.06
C CYS A 284 5.65 -10.63 16.96
N ASN A 285 6.02 -10.40 15.70
CA ASN A 285 5.68 -11.23 14.55
C ASN A 285 4.16 -11.38 14.28
N VAL A 286 3.32 -10.53 14.89
CA VAL A 286 1.87 -10.44 14.65
C VAL A 286 1.60 -9.59 13.41
N GLU A 287 0.57 -9.94 12.63
CA GLU A 287 0.14 -9.15 11.48
C GLU A 287 -0.27 -7.73 11.91
N LEU A 288 0.24 -6.72 11.20
CA LEU A 288 0.04 -5.32 11.54
C LEU A 288 -1.40 -4.89 11.33
N SER A 289 -2.00 -4.28 12.35
CA SER A 289 -3.23 -3.51 12.25
C SER A 289 -2.90 -2.02 12.37
N PRO A 290 -3.59 -1.13 11.62
CA PRO A 290 -3.49 0.31 11.89
C PRO A 290 -3.95 0.62 13.32
N PRO A 291 -3.29 1.54 14.04
CA PRO A 291 -2.10 2.32 13.65
C PRO A 291 -0.77 1.54 13.57
N THR A 292 0.04 1.79 12.54
CA THR A 292 1.37 1.17 12.39
C THR A 292 2.50 2.18 12.48
N PHE A 293 3.69 1.77 12.92
CA PHE A 293 4.82 2.68 13.20
C PHE A 293 6.12 2.19 12.56
N THR A 294 6.98 3.11 12.14
CA THR A 294 8.33 2.82 11.63
C THR A 294 9.36 3.71 12.30
N CYS A 295 10.43 3.11 12.81
CA CYS A 295 11.51 3.86 13.44
C CYS A 295 12.52 4.41 12.43
N VAL A 296 13.38 5.32 12.90
CA VAL A 296 14.46 5.92 12.07
C VAL A 296 15.36 4.84 11.46
N ASN A 297 15.61 3.75 12.19
CA ASN A 297 16.40 2.61 11.69
C ASN A 297 15.61 1.66 10.77
N GLY A 298 14.33 1.92 10.52
CA GLY A 298 13.49 1.16 9.58
C GLY A 298 12.71 -0.01 10.16
N HIS A 299 12.79 -0.28 11.47
CA HIS A 299 11.97 -1.33 12.10
C HIS A 299 10.49 -0.95 12.09
N ILE A 300 9.63 -1.93 11.76
CA ILE A 300 8.19 -1.78 11.66
C ILE A 300 7.52 -2.38 12.91
N ILE A 301 6.79 -1.56 13.64
CA ILE A 301 6.24 -1.87 14.97
C ILE A 301 4.72 -1.66 14.98
N CYS A 302 3.99 -2.55 15.69
CA CYS A 302 2.54 -2.41 15.90
C CYS A 302 2.22 -1.51 17.11
N THR A 303 0.96 -1.06 17.22
CA THR A 303 0.49 -0.22 18.34
C THR A 303 0.73 -0.84 19.72
N TRP A 304 0.79 -2.16 19.82
CA TRP A 304 0.95 -2.86 21.11
C TRP A 304 2.41 -2.99 21.56
N CYS A 305 3.36 -2.81 20.64
CA CYS A 305 4.78 -3.00 20.93
C CYS A 305 5.56 -1.69 21.02
N ILE A 306 4.96 -0.57 20.62
CA ILE A 306 5.55 0.75 20.78
C ILE A 306 5.36 1.23 22.22
N VAL A 307 6.41 1.85 22.79
CA VAL A 307 6.40 2.40 24.15
C VAL A 307 6.94 3.82 24.07
N ASP A 308 6.16 4.82 24.49
CA ASP A 308 6.54 6.24 24.49
C ASP A 308 7.17 6.73 23.17
N ASP A 309 6.57 6.35 22.04
CA ASP A 309 7.07 6.61 20.68
C ASP A 309 8.46 6.01 20.36
N LEU A 310 8.97 5.08 21.17
CA LEU A 310 10.26 4.42 20.98
C LEU A 310 10.11 2.98 20.44
N CYS A 311 11.04 2.61 19.57
CA CYS A 311 11.15 1.26 19.05
C CYS A 311 11.66 0.28 20.12
N PRO A 312 10.99 -0.85 20.38
CA PRO A 312 11.45 -1.83 21.38
C PRO A 312 12.72 -2.59 20.98
N ILE A 313 13.13 -2.53 19.70
CA ILE A 313 14.30 -3.24 19.17
C ILE A 313 15.57 -2.39 19.27
N CYS A 314 15.47 -1.08 19.01
CA CYS A 314 16.65 -0.20 18.91
C CYS A 314 16.50 1.13 19.66
N SER A 315 15.41 1.34 20.40
CA SER A 315 15.15 2.52 21.24
C SER A 315 15.18 3.87 20.53
N THR A 316 15.10 3.88 19.20
CA THR A 316 14.98 5.11 18.41
C THR A 316 13.51 5.50 18.24
N VAL A 317 13.27 6.80 18.05
CA VAL A 317 11.93 7.35 17.79
C VAL A 317 11.28 6.64 16.59
N ALA A 318 10.00 6.31 16.76
CA ALA A 318 9.14 5.72 15.75
C ALA A 318 8.01 6.67 15.38
N THR A 319 7.74 6.78 14.08
CA THR A 319 6.68 7.63 13.54
C THR A 319 5.58 6.77 12.97
N GLN A 320 4.33 7.21 13.15
CA GLN A 320 3.18 6.52 12.58
C GLN A 320 3.21 6.56 11.04
N ASN A 321 2.97 5.41 10.39
CA ASN A 321 2.86 5.27 8.95
C ASN A 321 1.46 5.65 8.45
N LYS A 322 1.08 6.93 8.61
CA LYS A 322 -0.27 7.42 8.29
C LYS A 322 -0.71 7.10 6.87
N SER A 323 0.20 7.19 5.89
CA SER A 323 -0.09 6.87 4.49
C SER A 323 -0.39 5.38 4.31
N PHE A 324 0.39 4.50 4.93
CA PHE A 324 0.14 3.06 4.88
C PHE A 324 -1.15 2.69 5.61
N ASP A 325 -1.39 3.23 6.81
CA ASP A 325 -2.61 3.00 7.58
C ASP A 325 -3.86 3.40 6.77
N LYS A 326 -3.79 4.57 6.11
CA LYS A 326 -4.88 5.05 5.25
C LYS A 326 -5.06 4.16 4.02
N LEU A 327 -3.97 3.72 3.39
CA LEU A 327 -4.03 2.74 2.29
C LEU A 327 -4.73 1.46 2.76
N LYS A 328 -4.34 0.90 3.90
CA LYS A 328 -4.92 -0.35 4.43
C LYS A 328 -6.43 -0.25 4.64
N VAL A 329 -6.93 0.89 5.14
CA VAL A 329 -8.37 1.13 5.30
C VAL A 329 -9.10 1.29 3.96
N LEU A 330 -8.48 1.94 2.97
CA LEU A 330 -9.11 2.25 1.69
C LEU A 330 -9.09 1.10 0.67
N LEU A 331 -8.22 0.11 0.92
CA LEU A 331 -7.94 -0.94 -0.02
C LEU A 331 -8.73 -2.20 0.30
N ASP A 332 -9.35 -2.75 -0.74
CA ASP A 332 -10.01 -4.03 -0.66
C ASP A 332 -8.97 -5.14 -0.55
N GLU A 333 -9.09 -5.97 0.47
CA GLU A 333 -8.28 -7.16 0.70
C GLU A 333 -9.16 -8.41 0.74
N PRO A 334 -8.66 -9.54 0.22
CA PRO A 334 -9.37 -10.80 0.34
C PRO A 334 -9.33 -11.31 1.78
N CYS A 335 -10.40 -11.99 2.17
CA CYS A 335 -10.43 -12.77 3.40
C CYS A 335 -9.19 -13.67 3.51
N SER A 336 -8.64 -13.79 4.73
CA SER A 336 -7.53 -14.70 5.04
C SER A 336 -7.84 -16.16 4.72
N ASN A 337 -9.11 -16.54 4.65
CA ASN A 337 -9.56 -17.88 4.22
C ASN A 337 -9.81 -17.99 2.71
N SER A 338 -9.32 -17.06 1.89
CA SER A 338 -9.46 -17.13 0.44
C SER A 338 -8.80 -18.35 -0.19
N GLY A 339 -7.66 -18.80 0.38
CA GLY A 339 -7.04 -20.07 0.01
C GLY A 339 -7.90 -21.30 0.32
N ARG A 340 -8.89 -21.17 1.22
CA ARG A 340 -9.87 -22.22 1.57
C ARG A 340 -11.18 -22.10 0.78
N GLY A 341 -11.26 -21.17 -0.16
CA GLY A 341 -12.43 -20.96 -1.02
C GLY A 341 -13.27 -19.73 -0.68
N CYS A 342 -12.93 -18.95 0.35
CA CYS A 342 -13.64 -17.71 0.65
C CYS A 342 -13.43 -16.65 -0.44
N LYS A 343 -14.50 -16.23 -1.10
CA LYS A 343 -14.45 -15.22 -2.16
C LYS A 343 -14.70 -13.79 -1.65
N PHE A 344 -14.82 -13.61 -0.33
CA PHE A 344 -15.09 -12.30 0.27
C PHE A 344 -13.87 -11.38 0.12
N ILE A 345 -14.11 -10.19 -0.43
CA ILE A 345 -13.11 -9.14 -0.67
C ILE A 345 -13.77 -7.82 -0.29
N ALA A 346 -13.19 -7.11 0.67
CA ALA A 346 -13.69 -5.81 1.13
C ALA A 346 -12.57 -4.99 1.78
N SER A 347 -12.88 -3.76 2.19
CA SER A 347 -11.96 -2.91 2.97
C SER A 347 -11.48 -3.60 4.24
N TYR A 348 -10.32 -3.21 4.78
CA TYR A 348 -9.73 -3.81 5.99
C TYR A 348 -10.73 -4.00 7.14
N LEU A 349 -11.54 -2.99 7.47
CA LEU A 349 -12.52 -3.09 8.56
C LEU A 349 -13.61 -4.12 8.26
N CYS A 350 -14.13 -4.14 7.03
CA CYS A 350 -15.14 -5.09 6.59
C CYS A 350 -14.58 -6.51 6.51
N THR A 351 -13.33 -6.67 6.05
CA THR A 351 -12.65 -7.97 5.99
C THR A 351 -12.38 -8.52 7.39
N ARG A 352 -11.92 -7.71 8.35
CA ARG A 352 -11.80 -8.15 9.75
C ARG A 352 -13.13 -8.52 10.39
N TYR A 353 -14.19 -7.77 10.09
CA TYR A 353 -15.54 -8.12 10.55
C TYR A 353 -16.02 -9.44 9.96
N HIS A 354 -15.79 -9.65 8.66
CA HIS A 354 -16.11 -10.89 7.97
C HIS A 354 -15.29 -12.07 8.48
N GLU A 355 -13.98 -11.92 8.64
CA GLU A 355 -13.07 -12.99 9.08
C GLU A 355 -13.49 -13.62 10.41
N ARG A 356 -14.02 -12.82 11.34
CA ARG A 356 -14.58 -13.29 12.63
C ARG A 356 -15.80 -14.21 12.49
N ASN A 357 -16.49 -14.13 11.37
CA ASN A 357 -17.72 -14.88 11.08
C ASN A 357 -17.60 -15.65 9.75
N CYS A 358 -16.38 -15.84 9.25
CA CYS A 358 -16.15 -16.42 7.94
C CYS A 358 -16.47 -17.91 7.96
N GLU A 359 -17.38 -18.35 7.09
CA GLU A 359 -17.77 -19.77 6.93
C GLU A 359 -16.58 -20.67 6.57
N TYR A 360 -15.54 -20.10 5.96
CA TYR A 360 -14.31 -20.82 5.59
C TYR A 360 -13.21 -20.74 6.67
N SER A 361 -13.49 -20.14 7.84
CA SER A 361 -12.52 -20.03 8.95
C SER A 361 -12.11 -21.38 9.53
N GLY A 362 -12.88 -22.44 9.25
CA GLY A 362 -12.61 -23.79 9.72
C GLY A 362 -12.74 -23.82 11.24
N LYS A 363 -13.97 -23.95 11.73
CA LYS A 363 -14.19 -24.34 13.13
C LYS A 363 -13.93 -25.83 13.24
N TYR A 364 -13.33 -26.29 14.33
CA TYR A 364 -13.24 -27.72 14.62
C TYR A 364 -14.46 -28.15 15.45
N CYS A 365 -14.92 -29.40 15.28
CA CYS A 365 -15.93 -29.94 16.16
C CYS A 365 -15.36 -30.10 17.57
N ILE A 366 -16.00 -29.53 18.60
CA ILE A 366 -15.57 -29.70 19.99
C ILE A 366 -15.57 -31.19 20.42
N LYS A 367 -16.45 -32.02 19.83
CA LYS A 367 -16.58 -33.43 20.19
C LYS A 367 -15.68 -34.39 19.39
N CYS A 368 -15.42 -34.10 18.12
CA CYS A 368 -14.71 -35.04 17.24
C CYS A 368 -13.51 -34.46 16.49
N ASP A 369 -13.11 -33.22 16.78
CA ASP A 369 -11.96 -32.51 16.19
C ASP A 369 -11.92 -32.48 14.66
N MET A 370 -13.04 -32.77 14.00
CA MET A 370 -13.15 -32.66 12.55
C MET A 370 -13.21 -31.18 12.14
N PRO A 371 -12.50 -30.76 11.08
CA PRO A 371 -12.62 -29.42 10.53
C PRO A 371 -13.99 -29.27 9.84
N ILE A 372 -14.77 -28.29 10.26
CA ILE A 372 -16.15 -28.09 9.84
C ILE A 372 -16.31 -26.76 9.09
N PRO A 373 -16.86 -26.79 7.86
CA PRO A 373 -17.32 -25.59 7.15
C PRO A 373 -18.59 -24.97 7.76
N VAL A 374 -19.54 -25.79 8.24
CA VAL A 374 -20.80 -25.36 8.87
C VAL A 374 -21.12 -26.25 10.09
N ILE A 375 -20.90 -25.74 11.31
CA ILE A 375 -21.06 -26.49 12.58
C ILE A 375 -22.45 -27.11 12.72
N PHE A 376 -23.48 -26.40 12.22
CA PHE A 376 -24.86 -26.83 12.31
C PHE A 376 -25.14 -28.14 11.59
N THR A 377 -24.80 -28.21 10.30
CA THR A 377 -25.03 -29.41 9.48
C THR A 377 -24.20 -30.59 9.96
N HIS A 378 -22.99 -30.33 10.47
CA HIS A 378 -22.15 -31.37 11.05
C HIS A 378 -22.78 -32.00 12.29
N VAL A 379 -23.22 -31.19 13.26
CA VAL A 379 -23.78 -31.71 14.51
C VAL A 379 -25.08 -32.49 14.22
N GLU A 380 -25.95 -31.99 13.34
CA GLU A 380 -27.18 -32.71 12.97
C GLU A 380 -26.93 -34.05 12.28
N GLN A 381 -25.84 -34.19 11.51
CA GLN A 381 -25.57 -35.40 10.74
C GLN A 381 -24.71 -36.41 11.50
N VAL A 382 -23.74 -35.93 12.29
CA VAL A 382 -22.70 -36.75 12.92
C VAL A 382 -22.96 -36.96 14.41
N HIS A 383 -23.61 -36.00 15.08
CA HIS A 383 -23.90 -36.01 16.53
C HIS A 383 -25.40 -35.89 16.84
N SER A 384 -26.25 -36.49 15.98
CA SER A 384 -27.71 -36.43 16.14
C SER A 384 -28.20 -37.06 17.44
N GLU A 385 -27.51 -38.07 17.95
CA GLU A 385 -27.83 -38.75 19.21
C GLU A 385 -27.56 -37.88 20.45
N ASP A 386 -26.68 -36.90 20.33
CA ASP A 386 -26.30 -35.97 21.40
C ASP A 386 -27.18 -34.72 21.46
N MET A 387 -28.13 -34.58 20.52
CA MET A 387 -29.01 -33.42 20.43
C MET A 387 -30.16 -33.51 21.45
N ILE A 388 -30.23 -32.52 22.34
CA ILE A 388 -31.31 -32.38 23.32
C ILE A 388 -32.18 -31.15 23.04
N GLY A 389 -33.47 -31.28 23.31
CA GLY A 389 -34.46 -30.23 23.17
C GLY A 389 -34.66 -29.47 24.47
N LEU A 390 -34.75 -28.14 24.37
CA LEU A 390 -35.05 -27.29 25.52
C LEU A 390 -36.39 -27.67 26.15
N GLY A 391 -36.39 -27.66 27.48
CA GLY A 391 -37.58 -27.89 28.29
C GLY A 391 -38.04 -29.34 28.42
N LYS A 392 -37.34 -30.30 27.78
CA LYS A 392 -37.60 -31.75 27.92
C LYS A 392 -36.82 -32.34 29.10
N LEU A 393 -37.31 -33.49 29.60
CA LEU A 393 -36.69 -34.25 30.67
C LEU A 393 -35.73 -35.29 30.09
N TYR A 394 -34.51 -35.35 30.65
CA TYR A 394 -33.46 -36.29 30.27
C TYR A 394 -32.92 -36.99 31.51
N LYS A 395 -32.61 -38.29 31.41
CA LYS A 395 -31.99 -39.01 32.53
C LYS A 395 -30.49 -38.70 32.58
N LEU A 396 -29.99 -38.36 33.77
CA LEU A 396 -28.57 -38.16 33.98
C LEU A 396 -27.89 -39.53 34.10
N GLN A 397 -26.97 -39.84 33.18
CA GLN A 397 -26.13 -41.02 33.29
C GLN A 397 -24.94 -40.69 34.20
N TRP A 398 -24.92 -41.25 35.41
CA TRP A 398 -23.83 -41.02 36.35
C TRP A 398 -22.65 -41.93 36.04
N ASN A 399 -21.63 -41.38 35.38
CA ASN A 399 -20.39 -42.09 35.13
C ASN A 399 -19.18 -41.22 35.55
N LEU A 400 -18.43 -41.70 36.53
CA LEU A 400 -17.28 -41.00 37.12
C LEU A 400 -16.11 -40.84 36.14
N SER A 401 -16.07 -41.58 35.03
CA SER A 401 -14.96 -41.56 34.07
C SER A 401 -15.27 -40.87 32.74
N THR A 402 -16.49 -40.35 32.54
CA THR A 402 -16.89 -39.77 31.25
C THR A 402 -17.70 -38.51 31.39
N THR A 403 -17.30 -37.46 30.68
CA THR A 403 -18.11 -36.27 30.46
C THR A 403 -19.32 -36.63 29.58
N SER A 404 -20.50 -36.18 29.99
CA SER A 404 -21.71 -36.25 29.16
C SER A 404 -21.83 -34.98 28.33
N ASP A 405 -21.80 -35.12 27.02
CA ASP A 405 -21.79 -34.03 26.04
C ASP A 405 -23.11 -33.95 25.29
N TYR A 406 -23.72 -32.77 25.28
CA TYR A 406 -24.99 -32.51 24.60
C TYR A 406 -24.93 -31.27 23.73
N PHE A 407 -25.66 -31.29 22.62
CA PHE A 407 -25.85 -30.13 21.75
C PHE A 407 -27.30 -29.65 21.78
N ILE A 408 -27.48 -28.33 21.74
CA ILE A 408 -28.79 -27.69 21.78
C ILE A 408 -28.88 -26.67 20.65
N SER A 409 -29.96 -26.70 19.87
CA SER A 409 -30.28 -25.64 18.92
C SER A 409 -31.29 -24.66 19.50
N PHE A 410 -30.95 -23.37 19.54
CA PHE A 410 -31.83 -22.30 19.99
C PHE A 410 -31.49 -20.98 19.31
N ASP A 411 -32.50 -20.23 18.84
CA ASP A 411 -32.32 -18.91 18.21
C ASP A 411 -31.29 -18.89 17.06
N ASN A 412 -31.37 -19.91 16.18
CA ASN A 412 -30.43 -20.16 15.07
C ASN A 412 -28.95 -20.28 15.48
N GLN A 413 -28.69 -20.65 16.73
CA GLN A 413 -27.35 -20.90 17.26
C GLN A 413 -27.28 -22.29 17.89
N ILE A 414 -26.07 -22.84 17.96
CA ILE A 414 -25.79 -24.09 18.68
C ILE A 414 -25.15 -23.75 20.01
N PHE A 415 -25.60 -24.44 21.05
CA PHE A 415 -24.99 -24.44 22.37
C PHE A 415 -24.43 -25.84 22.65
N TYR A 416 -23.27 -25.89 23.28
CA TYR A 416 -22.63 -27.11 23.75
C TYR A 416 -22.75 -27.16 25.27
N PHE A 417 -23.40 -28.21 25.77
CA PHE A 417 -23.63 -28.43 27.18
C PHE A 417 -22.84 -29.66 27.63
N CYS A 418 -21.92 -29.47 28.57
CA CYS A 418 -21.15 -30.56 29.14
C CYS A 418 -21.48 -30.73 30.63
N ILE A 419 -21.57 -31.97 31.07
CA ILE A 419 -21.77 -32.36 32.46
C ILE A 419 -20.72 -33.39 32.83
N GLN A 420 -20.01 -33.16 33.92
CA GLN A 420 -19.01 -34.09 34.44
C GLN A 420 -19.24 -34.30 35.94
N PRO A 421 -19.49 -35.55 36.37
CA PRO A 421 -19.37 -35.91 37.77
C PRO A 421 -17.93 -35.68 38.26
N ASP A 422 -17.78 -35.08 39.43
CA ASP A 422 -16.50 -34.93 40.11
C ASP A 422 -16.13 -36.25 40.82
N ASP A 423 -14.84 -36.56 40.88
CA ASP A 423 -14.26 -37.72 41.58
C ASP A 423 -14.67 -37.77 43.06
N MET A 424 -14.87 -36.61 43.69
CA MET A 424 -15.34 -36.53 45.08
C MET A 424 -16.86 -36.74 45.22
N GLY A 425 -17.59 -36.87 44.10
CA GLY A 425 -19.03 -37.10 44.01
C GLY A 425 -19.86 -35.82 43.94
N GLY A 426 -19.27 -34.73 43.44
CA GLY A 426 -19.94 -33.48 43.06
C GLY A 426 -20.36 -33.51 41.59
N LEU A 427 -20.89 -32.39 41.10
CA LEU A 427 -21.32 -32.26 39.71
C LEU A 427 -20.86 -30.92 39.14
N SER A 428 -20.07 -30.94 38.07
CA SER A 428 -19.65 -29.75 37.33
C SER A 428 -20.34 -29.72 35.97
N TYR A 429 -20.86 -28.56 35.58
CA TYR A 429 -21.50 -28.40 34.27
C TYR A 429 -21.26 -27.01 33.69
N ASN A 430 -21.27 -26.93 32.35
CA ASN A 430 -21.09 -25.67 31.63
C ASN A 430 -21.91 -25.66 30.33
N LEU A 431 -22.37 -24.48 29.93
CA LEU A 431 -23.06 -24.24 28.68
C LEU A 431 -22.33 -23.16 27.86
N ILE A 432 -21.80 -23.57 26.72
CA ILE A 432 -20.99 -22.74 25.82
C ILE A 432 -21.82 -22.40 24.58
N SER A 433 -21.88 -21.12 24.21
CA SER A 433 -22.51 -20.70 22.96
C SER A 433 -21.53 -20.79 21.80
N LEU A 434 -21.86 -21.60 20.80
CA LEU A 434 -21.11 -21.77 19.55
C LEU A 434 -21.68 -20.81 18.49
N GLY A 435 -21.62 -19.50 18.76
CA GLY A 435 -22.43 -18.54 18.00
C GLY A 435 -22.13 -17.05 18.25
N MET A 436 -23.11 -16.20 17.91
CA MET A 436 -22.95 -14.75 17.74
C MET A 436 -22.61 -14.03 19.05
N LYS A 437 -21.52 -13.26 19.03
CA LYS A 437 -20.88 -12.62 20.20
C LYS A 437 -21.65 -11.50 20.92
N ARG A 438 -22.83 -11.11 20.45
CA ARG A 438 -23.51 -9.86 20.92
C ARG A 438 -24.78 -10.10 21.72
N VAL A 439 -25.16 -11.35 21.93
CA VAL A 439 -26.37 -11.69 22.67
C VAL A 439 -25.98 -12.46 23.91
N LYS A 440 -26.22 -11.87 25.09
CA LYS A 440 -26.07 -12.61 26.35
C LYS A 440 -27.26 -13.58 26.48
N TYR A 441 -26.97 -14.84 26.75
CA TYR A 441 -27.97 -15.85 27.05
C TYR A 441 -27.83 -16.25 28.52
N ARG A 442 -28.96 -16.46 29.19
CA ARG A 442 -29.01 -17.06 30.53
C ARG A 442 -29.60 -18.45 30.39
N TYR A 443 -28.98 -19.44 31.03
CA TYR A 443 -29.54 -20.78 31.07
C TYR A 443 -29.96 -21.16 32.49
N GLN A 444 -30.94 -22.05 32.57
CA GLN A 444 -31.42 -22.65 33.81
C GLN A 444 -31.30 -24.16 33.70
N PHE A 445 -30.55 -24.74 34.62
CA PHE A 445 -30.34 -26.17 34.76
C PHE A 445 -31.15 -26.67 35.96
N HIS A 446 -32.13 -27.53 35.69
CA HIS A 446 -33.01 -28.12 36.69
C HIS A 446 -32.61 -29.58 36.88
N LEU A 447 -32.27 -29.97 38.10
CA LEU A 447 -32.09 -31.37 38.50
C LEU A 447 -33.27 -31.78 39.38
N MET A 448 -33.83 -32.96 39.11
CA MET A 448 -35.02 -33.48 39.76
C MET A 448 -34.78 -34.94 40.12
N ASP A 449 -35.04 -35.29 41.37
CA ASP A 449 -35.05 -36.68 41.81
C ASP A 449 -36.41 -37.31 41.47
N ASN A 450 -36.38 -38.43 40.73
CA ASN A 450 -37.59 -39.15 40.34
C ASN A 450 -38.09 -40.09 41.48
N LYS A 451 -37.37 -40.24 42.60
CA LYS A 451 -37.82 -41.07 43.73
C LYS A 451 -37.59 -40.46 45.12
N LEU A 452 -38.53 -40.75 46.03
CA LEU A 452 -38.53 -40.54 47.50
C LEU A 452 -38.32 -39.11 48.05
N SER A 453 -37.38 -38.31 47.55
CA SER A 453 -37.06 -36.98 48.11
C SER A 453 -37.92 -35.86 47.52
N GLY A 454 -38.34 -36.00 46.25
CA GLY A 454 -38.97 -34.92 45.48
C GLY A 454 -38.07 -33.69 45.32
N ALA A 455 -36.77 -33.84 45.61
CA ALA A 455 -35.81 -32.74 45.63
C ALA A 455 -35.65 -32.15 44.22
N LYS A 456 -35.68 -30.82 44.17
CA LYS A 456 -35.46 -30.06 42.94
C LYS A 456 -34.46 -28.96 43.23
N ILE A 457 -33.42 -28.88 42.42
CA ILE A 457 -32.52 -27.73 42.41
C ILE A 457 -32.57 -27.09 41.03
N MET A 458 -32.66 -25.77 41.03
CA MET A 458 -32.63 -24.95 39.82
C MET A 458 -31.46 -24.00 39.96
N LEU A 459 -30.51 -24.12 39.06
CA LEU A 459 -29.32 -23.29 39.01
C LEU A 459 -29.34 -22.49 37.72
N SER A 460 -29.03 -21.19 37.81
CA SER A 460 -29.00 -20.32 36.65
C SER A 460 -27.62 -19.70 36.48
N ASN A 461 -27.10 -19.66 35.26
CA ASN A 461 -25.86 -18.96 34.95
C ASN A 461 -25.92 -18.35 33.54
N PHE A 462 -24.95 -17.51 33.21
CA PHE A 462 -24.77 -16.95 31.88
C PHE A 462 -24.06 -17.96 30.97
N CYS A 463 -24.44 -17.96 29.69
CA CYS A 463 -23.74 -18.76 28.69
C CYS A 463 -22.40 -18.10 28.37
N HIS A 464 -21.31 -18.87 28.40
CA HIS A 464 -19.99 -18.36 28.05
C HIS A 464 -19.76 -18.42 26.53
N PRO A 465 -19.13 -17.40 25.91
CA PRO A 465 -18.73 -17.46 24.52
C PRO A 465 -17.49 -18.35 24.34
N GLU A 466 -17.39 -19.03 23.19
CA GLU A 466 -16.30 -19.94 22.79
C GLU A 466 -14.87 -19.38 23.07
N GLU A 467 -14.67 -18.07 22.88
CA GLU A 467 -13.35 -17.41 23.02
C GLU A 467 -12.83 -17.29 24.46
N VAL A 468 -13.71 -17.35 25.46
CA VAL A 468 -13.32 -17.24 26.88
C VAL A 468 -12.82 -18.59 27.40
N VAL A 469 -13.26 -19.69 26.80
CA VAL A 469 -13.00 -21.05 27.27
C VAL A 469 -11.81 -21.69 26.53
N MET A 470 -11.60 -21.36 25.25
CA MET A 470 -10.63 -22.01 24.36
C MET A 470 -9.32 -21.20 24.19
N GLY A 471 -8.63 -20.95 25.30
CA GLY A 471 -7.33 -20.24 25.30
C GLY A 471 -6.13 -21.08 24.83
N ASP A 472 -6.27 -22.40 24.79
CA ASP A 472 -5.37 -23.40 24.18
C ASP A 472 -6.20 -24.70 24.08
N TYR A 473 -6.00 -25.52 23.05
CA TYR A 473 -6.79 -26.72 22.70
C TYR A 473 -6.72 -27.85 23.76
N ASP A 474 -7.21 -27.60 24.97
CA ASP A 474 -7.28 -28.55 26.07
C ASP A 474 -8.73 -28.67 26.55
N ILE A 475 -9.36 -29.82 26.27
CA ILE A 475 -10.75 -30.15 26.62
C ILE A 475 -10.99 -30.01 28.13
N ASN A 476 -9.94 -30.14 28.95
CA ASN A 476 -10.01 -29.96 30.40
C ASN A 476 -10.28 -28.52 30.85
N LYS A 477 -10.05 -27.50 29.98
CA LYS A 477 -10.39 -26.10 30.28
C LYS A 477 -11.87 -25.76 30.08
N ASN A 478 -12.69 -26.68 29.54
CA ASN A 478 -14.15 -26.49 29.46
C ASN A 478 -14.81 -26.29 30.82
N PHE A 479 -14.15 -26.71 31.91
CA PHE A 479 -14.62 -26.57 33.28
C PHE A 479 -14.01 -25.38 34.05
N THR A 480 -13.12 -24.59 33.45
CA THR A 480 -12.53 -23.40 34.13
C THR A 480 -13.58 -22.36 34.54
N TYR A 481 -14.73 -22.33 33.85
CA TYR A 481 -15.89 -21.48 34.17
C TYR A 481 -17.14 -22.31 34.48
N ALA A 482 -16.99 -23.60 34.79
CA ALA A 482 -18.14 -24.44 35.11
C ALA A 482 -18.78 -24.02 36.43
N THR A 483 -20.09 -24.27 36.52
CA THR A 483 -20.77 -24.21 37.80
C THR A 483 -20.63 -25.56 38.48
N GLU A 484 -20.24 -25.55 39.76
CA GLU A 484 -19.98 -26.75 40.54
C GLU A 484 -21.03 -26.91 41.65
N ILE A 485 -21.55 -28.12 41.79
CA ILE A 485 -22.35 -28.53 42.93
C ILE A 485 -21.45 -29.35 43.83
N HIS A 486 -21.15 -28.81 45.02
CA HIS A 486 -20.27 -29.45 45.98
C HIS A 486 -20.75 -30.88 46.34
N PRO A 487 -19.86 -31.88 46.44
CA PRO A 487 -20.23 -33.28 46.66
C PRO A 487 -21.16 -33.52 47.86
N ASN A 488 -20.92 -32.82 48.97
CA ASN A 488 -21.75 -32.95 50.17
C ASN A 488 -23.20 -32.49 49.94
N VAL A 489 -23.40 -31.42 49.18
CA VAL A 489 -24.74 -30.91 48.84
C VAL A 489 -25.42 -31.87 47.87
N PHE A 490 -24.68 -32.29 46.85
CA PHE A 490 -25.20 -33.18 45.82
C PHE A 490 -25.65 -34.53 46.41
N LYS A 491 -24.80 -35.18 47.22
CA LYS A 491 -25.12 -36.47 47.86
C LYS A 491 -26.26 -36.39 48.88
N GLN A 492 -26.40 -35.26 49.58
CA GLN A 492 -27.52 -35.06 50.50
C GLN A 492 -28.85 -34.90 49.77
N MET A 493 -28.88 -34.17 48.65
CA MET A 493 -30.10 -33.92 47.89
C MET A 493 -30.45 -35.05 46.94
N PHE A 494 -29.45 -35.74 46.40
CA PHE A 494 -29.61 -36.80 45.40
C PHE A 494 -28.81 -38.05 45.82
N PRO A 495 -29.34 -38.83 46.78
CA PRO A 495 -28.66 -40.02 47.29
C PRO A 495 -28.57 -41.17 46.27
N PHE A 496 -29.38 -41.13 45.20
CA PHE A 496 -29.39 -42.12 44.11
C PHE A 496 -29.11 -41.44 42.76
N PRO A 497 -27.84 -41.29 42.35
CA PRO A 497 -27.45 -40.50 41.18
C PRO A 497 -28.03 -40.98 39.84
N ASN A 498 -28.38 -42.27 39.74
CA ASN A 498 -28.93 -42.89 38.53
C ASN A 498 -30.43 -42.65 38.32
N ASP A 499 -31.13 -42.12 39.33
CA ASP A 499 -32.57 -41.80 39.28
C ASP A 499 -32.81 -40.28 39.08
N ILE A 500 -31.76 -39.53 38.76
CA ILE A 500 -31.82 -38.08 38.53
C ILE A 500 -32.24 -37.79 37.09
N GLU A 501 -33.20 -36.89 36.94
CA GLU A 501 -33.57 -36.29 35.66
C GLU A 501 -33.17 -34.82 35.62
N PHE A 502 -32.81 -34.34 34.44
CA PHE A 502 -32.51 -32.95 34.22
C PHE A 502 -33.34 -32.31 33.11
N LYS A 503 -33.51 -31.00 33.21
CA LYS A 503 -34.15 -30.14 32.21
C LYS A 503 -33.34 -28.87 32.06
N LEU A 504 -33.15 -28.44 30.81
CA LEU A 504 -32.46 -27.19 30.48
C LEU A 504 -33.42 -26.19 29.83
N SER A 505 -33.32 -24.92 30.23
CA SER A 505 -34.00 -23.80 29.57
C SER A 505 -32.98 -22.71 29.24
N ILE A 506 -33.10 -22.08 28.07
CA ILE A 506 -32.24 -20.97 27.65
C ILE A 506 -33.11 -19.76 27.34
N THR A 507 -32.70 -18.59 27.83
CA THR A 507 -33.40 -17.32 27.62
C THR A 507 -32.43 -16.30 27.01
N LYS A 508 -32.89 -15.64 25.94
CA LYS A 508 -32.18 -14.55 25.27
C LYS A 508 -32.37 -13.24 26.05
N LEU A 509 -31.28 -12.55 26.40
CA LEU A 509 -31.35 -11.23 27.04
C LEU A 509 -31.35 -10.13 25.96
N LEU A 510 -32.36 -9.25 26.00
CA LEU A 510 -32.43 -8.09 25.11
C LEU A 510 -31.53 -6.95 25.64
N PRO A 511 -30.93 -6.12 24.76
CA PRO A 511 -29.99 -5.07 25.15
C PRO A 511 -30.53 -4.06 26.17
N SER A 512 -31.85 -3.86 26.22
CA SER A 512 -32.51 -2.88 27.10
C SER A 512 -32.65 -3.32 28.57
N LYS A 513 -32.09 -4.45 28.97
CA LYS A 513 -32.09 -4.96 30.36
C LYS A 513 -30.68 -5.09 30.97
N LEU A 514 -29.65 -4.64 30.26
CA LEU A 514 -28.26 -4.78 30.70
C LEU A 514 -27.81 -3.68 31.67
N GLU A 515 -28.54 -2.56 31.77
CA GLU A 515 -28.16 -1.43 32.63
C GLU A 515 -28.63 -1.57 34.08
N ASP A 516 -29.54 -2.51 34.39
CA ASP A 516 -30.13 -2.62 35.73
C ASP A 516 -29.52 -3.73 36.62
N GLU A 517 -28.69 -4.64 36.09
CA GLU A 517 -28.17 -5.81 36.85
C GLU A 517 -26.64 -5.82 37.06
N GLU A 518 -25.87 -4.86 36.53
CA GLU A 518 -24.41 -4.75 36.80
C GLU A 518 -24.07 -4.04 38.14
N ASN A 519 -25.06 -3.72 38.97
CA ASN A 519 -24.86 -3.03 40.26
C ASN A 519 -25.06 -3.89 41.52
N ASP A 520 -25.33 -5.19 41.42
CA ASP A 520 -25.57 -6.04 42.61
C ASP A 520 -24.76 -7.35 42.56
N VAL A 521 -23.42 -7.27 42.64
CA VAL A 521 -22.58 -8.25 43.36
C VAL A 521 -21.26 -7.58 43.75
N ASP A 522 -21.21 -7.03 44.97
CA ASP A 522 -20.03 -7.01 45.84
C ASP A 522 -20.50 -6.75 47.29
N VAL A 523 -20.92 -7.83 47.97
CA VAL A 523 -20.78 -8.05 49.42
C VAL A 523 -20.39 -9.50 49.65
#